data_AF-A0A0J1BBX8-F1
#
_entry.id   AF-A0A0J1BBX8-F1
#
_cell.length_a   1.000
_cell.length_b   1.000
_cell.length_c   1.000
_cell.angle_alpha   90.00
_cell.angle_beta   90.00
_cell.angle_gamma   90.00
#
_symmetry.space_group_name_H-M   'P 1'
#
loop_
_entity.id
_entity.type
_entity.pdbx_description
1 polymer ?
#
loop_
_entity_poly.entity_id
_entity_poly.type
_entity_poly.pdbx_seq_one_letter_code
_entity_poly.pdbx_strand_id
1 'polypeptide(L)'
;MAAILEMKVITTEQNPKALGATVPELGIDKLPAHLNLGTHSKTLFSMFTPEVCKALGGRYANWHDASAVIDPEGIDRVIIVGIESHVCVFQTAMDAAGRNNGNGPRPIVLADAVSSINPQEIAVSLDRMRHSGVDVATSESVLFQLMGDASHPRFREFSKLVKEEKDNTSGTLQKMIGAVPI
;
A
#
# COMPACT_ATOMS: atom_id res chain seq x y z
N MET A 1 4.57 -7.97 8.12
CA MET A 1 5.23 -6.65 7.99
C MET A 1 4.69 -5.62 8.97
N ALA A 2 3.43 -5.19 8.82
CA ALA A 2 2.90 -4.03 9.55
C ALA A 2 3.05 -4.14 11.08
N ALA A 3 2.74 -5.30 11.66
CA ALA A 3 2.90 -5.54 13.10
C ALA A 3 4.35 -5.38 13.60
N ILE A 4 5.31 -5.96 12.86
CA ILE A 4 6.75 -5.90 13.22
C ILE A 4 7.25 -4.46 13.21
N LEU A 5 6.73 -3.62 12.32
CA LEU A 5 7.18 -2.23 12.13
C LEU A 5 6.27 -1.19 12.79
N GLU A 6 5.27 -1.60 13.59
CA GLU A 6 4.24 -0.70 14.17
C GLU A 6 3.55 0.20 13.12
N MET A 7 3.29 -0.36 11.93
CA MET A 7 2.65 0.39 10.85
C MET A 7 1.13 0.34 10.97
N LYS A 8 0.49 1.51 10.85
CA LYS A 8 -0.96 1.60 10.70
C LYS A 8 -1.40 1.05 9.35
N VAL A 9 -2.53 0.35 9.33
CA VAL A 9 -3.12 -0.35 8.17
C VAL A 9 -4.56 0.12 8.00
N ILE A 10 -4.91 0.50 6.77
CA ILE A 10 -6.29 0.73 6.33
C ILE A 10 -6.61 -0.27 5.23
N THR A 11 -7.81 -0.83 5.30
CA THR A 11 -8.35 -1.70 4.25
C THR A 11 -9.54 -1.03 3.60
N THR A 12 -9.70 -1.19 2.28
CA THR A 12 -10.91 -0.74 1.58
C THR A 12 -11.51 -1.86 0.74
N GLU A 13 -12.83 -1.90 0.66
CA GLU A 13 -13.56 -2.86 -0.16
C GLU A 13 -14.37 -2.13 -1.22
N GLN A 14 -14.09 -2.42 -2.49
CA GLN A 14 -14.82 -1.85 -3.60
C GLN A 14 -16.17 -2.57 -3.74
N ASN A 15 -17.29 -1.86 -3.54
CA ASN A 15 -18.65 -2.40 -3.67
C ASN A 15 -18.79 -3.85 -3.13
N PRO A 16 -18.59 -4.09 -1.82
CA PRO A 16 -18.47 -5.45 -1.26
C PRO A 16 -19.75 -6.29 -1.42
N LYS A 17 -20.91 -5.65 -1.60
CA LYS A 17 -22.15 -6.37 -1.92
C LYS A 17 -22.06 -7.14 -3.24
N ALA A 18 -21.30 -6.61 -4.21
CA ALA A 18 -21.12 -7.23 -5.52
C ALA A 18 -19.79 -7.99 -5.65
N LEU A 19 -18.72 -7.50 -5.02
CA LEU A 19 -17.36 -8.04 -5.19
C LEU A 19 -16.86 -8.88 -4.02
N GLY A 20 -17.66 -9.00 -2.95
CA GLY A 20 -17.28 -9.72 -1.74
C GLY A 20 -16.45 -8.90 -0.78
N ALA A 21 -16.20 -9.49 0.39
CA ALA A 21 -15.35 -8.91 1.43
C ALA A 21 -13.88 -9.23 1.17
N THR A 22 -13.01 -8.56 1.93
CA THR A 22 -11.58 -8.83 2.01
C THR A 22 -11.34 -10.29 2.38
N VAL A 23 -10.40 -10.93 1.69
CA VAL A 23 -10.11 -12.36 1.91
C VAL A 23 -9.47 -12.58 3.30
N PRO A 24 -9.91 -13.59 4.07
CA PRO A 24 -9.43 -13.82 5.44
C PRO A 24 -7.94 -14.18 5.53
N GLU A 25 -7.35 -14.67 4.44
CA GLU A 25 -5.93 -15.00 4.32
C GLU A 25 -5.01 -13.79 4.56
N LEU A 26 -5.51 -12.57 4.33
CA LEU A 26 -4.77 -11.35 4.64
C LEU A 26 -4.63 -11.09 6.16
N GLY A 27 -5.43 -11.76 6.99
CA GLY A 27 -5.30 -11.72 8.45
C GLY A 27 -5.41 -10.32 9.06
N ILE A 28 -6.13 -9.40 8.42
CA ILE A 28 -6.29 -8.01 8.86
C ILE A 28 -6.92 -7.92 10.26
N ASP A 29 -7.83 -8.85 10.56
CA ASP A 29 -8.48 -9.02 11.86
C ASP A 29 -7.53 -9.42 12.99
N LYS A 30 -6.37 -9.99 12.65
CA LYS A 30 -5.33 -10.40 13.62
C LYS A 30 -4.36 -9.28 13.97
N LEU A 31 -4.43 -8.13 13.29
CA LEU A 31 -3.59 -6.98 13.61
C LEU A 31 -3.99 -6.39 14.97
N PRO A 32 -3.02 -5.93 15.79
CA PRO A 32 -3.32 -5.14 16.97
C PRO A 32 -4.25 -3.97 16.67
N ALA A 33 -5.20 -3.69 17.58
CA ALA A 33 -6.25 -2.70 17.36
C ALA A 33 -5.70 -1.29 17.07
N HIS A 34 -4.55 -0.91 17.62
CA HIS A 34 -3.92 0.40 17.35
C HIS A 34 -3.27 0.49 15.98
N LEU A 35 -3.03 -0.65 15.31
CA LEU A 35 -2.51 -0.72 13.95
C LEU A 35 -3.62 -0.88 12.91
N ASN A 36 -4.76 -1.47 13.26
CA ASN A 36 -5.88 -1.63 12.33
C ASN A 36 -6.83 -0.43 12.38
N LEU A 37 -6.73 0.46 11.41
CA LEU A 37 -7.60 1.65 11.26
C LEU A 37 -8.94 1.34 10.57
N GLY A 38 -9.26 0.06 10.40
CA GLY A 38 -10.56 -0.42 9.94
C GLY A 38 -10.63 -0.74 8.44
N THR A 39 -11.73 -1.40 8.09
CA THR A 39 -12.13 -1.73 6.72
C THR A 39 -13.26 -0.81 6.27
N HIS A 40 -13.05 -0.10 5.16
CA HIS A 40 -13.97 0.92 4.66
C HIS A 40 -14.55 0.52 3.30
N SER A 41 -15.86 0.38 3.20
CA SER A 41 -16.53 0.13 1.91
C SER A 41 -16.54 1.40 1.06
N LYS A 42 -16.30 1.26 -0.24
CA LYS A 42 -16.26 2.39 -1.17
C LYS A 42 -16.80 2.06 -2.55
N THR A 43 -17.21 3.10 -3.27
CA THR A 43 -17.47 3.07 -4.71
C THR A 43 -16.47 3.91 -5.49
N LEU A 44 -15.82 4.89 -4.86
CA LEU A 44 -14.69 5.62 -5.42
C LEU A 44 -13.52 4.66 -5.67
N PHE A 45 -12.89 4.73 -6.84
CA PHE A 45 -11.76 3.86 -7.16
C PHE A 45 -10.53 4.14 -6.29
N SER A 46 -10.20 5.42 -6.09
CA SER A 46 -9.21 5.83 -5.10
C SER A 46 -9.63 5.45 -3.67
N MET A 47 -8.66 5.14 -2.82
CA MET A 47 -8.87 4.90 -1.40
C MET A 47 -9.06 6.20 -0.59
N PHE A 48 -8.78 7.38 -1.15
CA PHE A 48 -8.91 8.68 -0.45
C PHE A 48 -10.38 9.15 -0.35
N THR A 49 -11.25 8.32 0.24
CA THR A 49 -12.62 8.70 0.59
C THR A 49 -12.63 9.57 1.86
N PRO A 50 -13.72 10.33 2.14
CA PRO A 50 -13.86 11.06 3.40
C PRO A 50 -13.63 10.20 4.65
N GLU A 51 -14.12 8.96 4.65
CA GLU A 51 -14.02 8.02 5.77
C GLU A 51 -12.57 7.57 6.00
N VAL A 52 -11.85 7.23 4.93
CA VAL A 52 -10.44 6.86 4.99
C VAL A 52 -9.59 8.04 5.43
N CYS A 53 -9.82 9.22 4.85
CA CYS A 53 -9.12 10.46 5.22
C CYS A 53 -9.34 10.82 6.71
N LYS A 54 -10.56 10.66 7.20
CA LYS A 54 -10.89 10.83 8.63
C LYS A 54 -10.18 9.79 9.51
N ALA A 55 -10.10 8.53 9.06
CA ALA A 55 -9.41 7.46 9.79
C ALA A 55 -7.89 7.67 9.84
N LEU A 56 -7.29 8.18 8.75
CA LEU A 56 -5.88 8.57 8.71
C LEU A 56 -5.58 9.72 9.69
N GLY A 57 -6.52 10.68 9.81
CA GLY A 57 -6.43 11.81 10.72
C GLY A 57 -5.29 12.78 10.36
N GLY A 58 -4.98 13.67 11.31
CA GLY A 58 -3.94 14.69 11.16
C GLY A 58 -4.06 15.44 9.84
N ARG A 59 -2.97 15.45 9.07
CA ARG A 59 -2.87 16.14 7.77
C ARG A 59 -3.91 15.73 6.72
N TYR A 60 -4.60 14.60 6.91
CA TYR A 60 -5.59 14.05 5.97
C TYR A 60 -7.03 14.34 6.33
N ALA A 61 -7.33 14.80 7.56
CA ALA A 61 -8.70 14.92 8.04
C ALA A 61 -9.61 15.79 7.15
N ASN A 62 -9.03 16.81 6.51
CA ASN A 62 -9.73 17.76 5.63
C ASN A 62 -9.26 17.65 4.18
N TRP A 63 -8.92 16.44 3.71
CA TRP A 63 -8.36 16.18 2.38
C TRP A 63 -9.10 16.85 1.20
N HIS A 64 -10.41 17.06 1.36
CA HIS A 64 -11.30 17.66 0.35
C HIS A 64 -11.31 19.20 0.36
N ASP A 65 -10.71 19.83 1.37
CA ASP A 65 -10.67 21.28 1.52
C ASP A 65 -9.25 21.80 1.23
N ALA A 66 -9.04 22.30 0.01
CA ALA A 66 -7.78 22.88 -0.42
C ALA A 66 -7.37 24.15 0.35
N SER A 67 -8.29 24.74 1.13
CA SER A 67 -8.05 25.92 1.96
C SER A 67 -7.74 25.58 3.43
N ALA A 68 -7.87 24.31 3.82
CA ALA A 68 -7.63 23.89 5.19
C ALA A 68 -6.15 24.04 5.58
N VAL A 69 -5.91 24.49 6.81
CA VAL A 69 -4.57 24.45 7.40
C VAL A 69 -4.17 22.99 7.58
N ILE A 70 -3.04 22.62 6.97
CA ILE A 70 -2.52 21.26 7.03
C ILE A 70 -1.88 21.05 8.39
N ASP A 71 -2.37 20.07 9.12
CA ASP A 71 -1.70 19.57 10.32
C ASP A 71 -0.30 19.06 9.91
N PRO A 72 0.80 19.58 10.50
CA PRO A 72 2.13 19.06 10.19
C PRO A 72 2.31 17.62 10.67
N GLU A 73 1.48 17.15 11.60
CA GLU A 73 1.48 15.78 12.08
C GLU A 73 0.64 14.88 11.16
N GLY A 74 1.20 13.73 10.80
CA GLY A 74 0.50 12.75 9.98
C GLY A 74 1.44 11.71 9.38
N ILE A 75 0.86 10.81 8.61
CA ILE A 75 1.60 9.75 7.91
C ILE A 75 2.30 10.36 6.70
N ASP A 76 3.63 10.45 6.66
CA ASP A 76 4.36 11.07 5.54
C ASP A 76 4.47 10.19 4.28
N ARG A 77 4.32 8.88 4.45
CA ARG A 77 4.47 7.87 3.41
C ARG A 77 3.41 6.81 3.53
N VAL A 78 2.85 6.39 2.40
CA VAL A 78 1.89 5.27 2.36
C VAL A 78 2.43 4.16 1.47
N ILE A 79 2.36 2.93 1.98
CA ILE A 79 2.64 1.74 1.19
C ILE A 79 1.30 1.26 0.63
N ILE A 80 1.23 1.07 -0.69
CA ILE A 80 0.02 0.69 -1.40
C ILE A 80 0.21 -0.71 -1.99
N VAL A 81 -0.75 -1.59 -1.71
CA VAL A 81 -0.84 -2.97 -2.19
C VAL A 81 -2.28 -3.28 -2.61
N GLY A 82 -2.49 -4.37 -3.35
CA GLY A 82 -3.82 -4.88 -3.70
C GLY A 82 -4.16 -4.79 -5.19
N ILE A 83 -5.45 -4.74 -5.50
CA ILE A 83 -6.00 -4.81 -6.85
C ILE A 83 -7.08 -3.75 -7.07
N GLU A 84 -7.34 -3.29 -8.30
CA GLU A 84 -6.57 -3.57 -9.52
C GLU A 84 -5.45 -2.54 -9.73
N SER A 85 -4.30 -3.02 -10.22
CA SER A 85 -3.08 -2.23 -10.45
C SER A 85 -3.34 -0.96 -11.26
N HIS A 86 -4.16 -1.03 -12.31
CA HIS A 86 -4.43 0.06 -13.26
C HIS A 86 -5.66 0.90 -12.91
N VAL A 87 -6.44 0.51 -11.90
CA VAL A 87 -7.68 1.19 -11.50
C VAL A 87 -7.55 1.77 -10.09
N CYS A 88 -7.85 0.97 -9.06
CA CYS A 88 -7.89 1.42 -7.67
C CYS A 88 -6.51 1.78 -7.16
N VAL A 89 -5.50 0.93 -7.42
CA VAL A 89 -4.12 1.18 -6.98
C VAL A 89 -3.57 2.43 -7.67
N PHE A 90 -3.71 2.53 -9.00
CA PHE A 90 -3.27 3.69 -9.77
C PHE A 90 -3.89 4.99 -9.28
N GLN A 91 -5.21 5.08 -9.19
CA GLN A 91 -5.87 6.31 -8.77
C GLN A 91 -5.53 6.68 -7.33
N THR A 92 -5.41 5.70 -6.43
CA THR A 92 -4.95 5.94 -5.05
C THR A 92 -3.52 6.49 -5.01
N ALA A 93 -2.60 5.92 -5.79
CA ALA A 93 -1.22 6.38 -5.84
C ALA A 93 -1.12 7.80 -6.41
N MET A 94 -1.91 8.14 -7.42
CA MET A 94 -1.94 9.51 -7.99
C MET A 94 -2.49 10.53 -6.98
N ASP A 95 -3.56 10.19 -6.28
CA ASP A 95 -4.12 11.06 -5.23
C ASP A 95 -3.10 11.26 -4.10
N ALA A 96 -2.44 10.19 -3.65
CA ALA A 96 -1.37 10.26 -2.66
C ALA A 96 -0.20 11.12 -3.14
N ALA A 97 0.19 11.02 -4.41
CA ALA A 97 1.23 11.88 -5.01
C ALA A 97 0.82 13.36 -5.12
N GLY A 98 -0.34 13.75 -4.62
CA GLY A 98 -0.77 15.15 -4.53
C GLY A 98 -1.49 15.65 -5.77
N ARG A 99 -1.98 14.77 -6.66
CA ARG A 99 -2.74 15.16 -7.86
C ARG A 99 -3.91 16.11 -7.56
N ASN A 100 -4.52 15.99 -6.37
CA ASN A 100 -5.72 16.76 -6.02
C ASN A 100 -5.44 18.01 -5.19
N ASN A 101 -4.41 18.03 -4.34
CA ASN A 101 -4.19 19.11 -3.37
C ASN A 101 -2.71 19.42 -3.06
N GLY A 102 -1.75 18.76 -3.73
CA GLY A 102 -0.31 18.97 -3.57
C GLY A 102 0.32 18.53 -2.23
N ASN A 103 -0.48 17.99 -1.30
CA ASN A 103 -0.06 17.76 0.10
C ASN A 103 -0.27 16.32 0.57
N GLY A 104 -0.28 15.37 -0.36
CA GLY A 104 -0.44 13.96 -0.04
C GLY A 104 0.73 13.28 0.65
N PRO A 105 0.53 12.06 1.17
CA PRO A 105 1.63 11.21 1.60
C PRO A 105 2.42 10.77 0.37
N ARG A 106 3.74 10.63 0.49
CA ARG A 106 4.54 10.06 -0.59
C ARG A 106 4.18 8.58 -0.79
N PRO A 107 3.61 8.18 -1.93
CA PRO A 107 3.22 6.79 -2.16
C PRO A 107 4.42 5.92 -2.52
N ILE A 108 4.41 4.70 -1.99
CA ILE A 108 5.27 3.59 -2.41
C ILE A 108 4.34 2.44 -2.81
N VAL A 109 4.37 2.04 -4.08
CA VAL A 109 3.60 0.90 -4.57
C VAL A 109 4.50 -0.33 -4.58
N LEU A 110 4.06 -1.41 -3.93
CA LEU A 110 4.82 -2.67 -3.93
C LEU A 110 4.44 -3.48 -5.17
N ALA A 111 5.37 -3.56 -6.10
CA ALA A 111 5.17 -4.19 -7.40
C ALA A 111 4.86 -5.69 -7.30
N ASP A 112 5.39 -6.36 -6.26
CA ASP A 112 5.16 -7.77 -5.91
C ASP A 112 3.91 -8.00 -5.05
N ALA A 113 3.18 -6.94 -4.69
CA ALA A 113 1.93 -7.01 -3.96
C ALA A 113 0.78 -6.28 -4.66
N VAL A 114 0.88 -6.06 -5.97
CA VAL A 114 -0.20 -5.56 -6.81
C VAL A 114 -0.47 -6.47 -7.99
N SER A 115 -1.72 -6.51 -8.45
CA SER A 115 -2.11 -7.36 -9.58
C SER A 115 -3.31 -6.78 -10.33
N SER A 116 -3.65 -7.40 -11.46
CA SER A 116 -4.84 -7.13 -12.25
C SER A 116 -5.32 -8.41 -12.92
N ILE A 117 -6.61 -8.46 -13.25
CA ILE A 117 -7.18 -9.55 -14.05
C ILE A 117 -6.49 -9.68 -15.42
N ASN A 118 -6.02 -8.57 -15.97
CA ASN A 118 -5.25 -8.52 -17.21
C ASN A 118 -3.76 -8.34 -16.85
N PRO A 119 -2.91 -9.39 -16.94
CA PRO A 119 -1.51 -9.30 -16.49
C PRO A 119 -0.70 -8.19 -17.15
N GLN A 120 -1.01 -7.86 -18.41
CA GLN A 120 -0.36 -6.79 -19.17
C GLN A 120 -0.57 -5.40 -18.55
N GLU A 121 -1.70 -5.18 -17.88
CA GLU A 121 -2.01 -3.92 -17.19
C GLU A 121 -1.09 -3.67 -15.99
N ILE A 122 -0.49 -4.71 -15.41
CA ILE A 122 0.39 -4.58 -14.25
C ILE A 122 1.64 -3.76 -14.64
N ALA A 123 2.37 -4.19 -15.67
CA ALA A 123 3.59 -3.52 -16.10
C ALA A 123 3.30 -2.08 -16.59
N VAL A 124 2.27 -1.91 -17.42
CA VAL A 124 1.86 -0.61 -17.94
C VAL A 124 1.48 0.36 -16.80
N SER A 125 0.71 -0.11 -15.82
CA SER A 125 0.33 0.73 -14.68
C SER A 125 1.53 1.13 -13.82
N LEU A 126 2.39 0.17 -13.49
CA LEU A 126 3.60 0.43 -12.69
C LEU A 126 4.53 1.43 -13.37
N ASP A 127 4.72 1.32 -14.69
CA ASP A 127 5.52 2.30 -15.44
C ASP A 127 4.88 3.68 -15.44
N ARG A 128 3.55 3.78 -15.59
CA ARG A 128 2.85 5.07 -15.48
C ARG A 128 3.00 5.69 -14.09
N MET A 129 2.98 4.87 -13.03
CA MET A 129 3.20 5.33 -11.66
C MET A 129 4.62 5.92 -11.50
N ARG A 130 5.65 5.19 -11.97
CA ARG A 130 7.05 5.68 -11.96
C ARG A 130 7.20 7.03 -12.66
N HIS A 131 6.64 7.16 -13.87
CA HIS A 131 6.67 8.41 -14.63
C HIS A 131 5.91 9.56 -13.96
N SER A 132 4.97 9.25 -13.07
CA SER A 132 4.22 10.22 -12.29
C SER A 132 4.87 10.53 -10.93
N GLY A 133 6.10 10.08 -10.69
CA GLY A 133 6.85 10.35 -9.46
C GLY A 133 6.43 9.48 -8.26
N VAL A 134 5.70 8.40 -8.49
CA VAL A 134 5.39 7.39 -7.47
C VAL A 134 6.57 6.43 -7.34
N ASP A 135 6.98 6.16 -6.11
CA ASP A 135 8.01 5.16 -5.83
C ASP A 135 7.42 3.76 -6.05
N VAL A 136 8.13 2.92 -6.82
CA VAL A 136 7.72 1.55 -7.11
C VAL A 136 8.85 0.62 -6.70
N ALA A 137 8.60 -0.19 -5.69
CA ALA A 137 9.59 -1.05 -5.04
C ALA A 137 9.03 -2.46 -4.83
N THR A 138 9.82 -3.35 -4.23
CA THR A 138 9.35 -4.67 -3.79
C THR A 138 9.14 -4.68 -2.28
N SER A 139 8.32 -5.59 -1.79
CA SER A 139 8.07 -5.78 -0.36
C SER A 139 9.36 -5.97 0.43
N GLU A 140 10.26 -6.84 -0.05
CA GLU A 140 11.57 -7.08 0.57
C GLU A 140 12.44 -5.80 0.62
N SER A 141 12.54 -5.07 -0.50
CA SER A 141 13.35 -3.86 -0.57
C SER A 141 12.86 -2.80 0.41
N VAL A 142 11.54 -2.55 0.47
CA VAL A 142 10.96 -1.54 1.37
C VAL A 142 11.11 -1.96 2.83
N LEU A 143 10.98 -3.25 3.11
CA LEU A 143 11.17 -3.78 4.45
C LEU A 143 12.60 -3.54 4.98
N PHE A 144 13.62 -3.89 4.19
CA PHE A 144 15.01 -3.62 4.57
C PHE A 144 15.29 -2.11 4.67
N GLN A 145 14.71 -1.30 3.77
CA GLN A 145 14.81 0.16 3.83
C GLN A 145 14.23 0.73 5.14
N LEU A 146 13.10 0.20 5.61
CA LEU A 146 12.47 0.63 6.87
C LEU A 146 13.23 0.14 8.10
N MET A 147 13.87 -1.04 8.04
CA MET A 147 14.74 -1.51 9.12
C MET A 147 15.98 -0.64 9.28
N GLY A 148 16.58 -0.20 8.16
CA GLY A 148 17.75 0.67 8.10
C GLY A 148 19.07 0.02 8.51
N ASP A 149 19.06 -0.80 9.56
CA ASP A 149 20.24 -1.49 10.11
C ASP A 149 19.91 -2.92 10.57
N ALA A 150 20.86 -3.84 10.41
CA ALA A 150 20.76 -5.21 10.93
C ALA A 150 20.83 -5.27 12.47
N SER A 151 21.31 -4.22 13.12
CA SER A 151 21.27 -4.07 14.58
C SER A 151 19.91 -3.62 15.12
N HIS A 152 18.92 -3.39 14.25
CA HIS A 152 17.59 -2.96 14.68
C HIS A 152 17.01 -3.95 15.71
N PRO A 153 16.39 -3.49 16.82
CA PRO A 153 15.92 -4.37 17.89
C PRO A 153 14.97 -5.48 17.43
N ARG A 154 14.20 -5.21 16.36
CA ARG A 154 13.25 -6.16 15.75
C ARG A 154 13.81 -6.93 14.54
N PHE A 155 15.10 -6.77 14.23
CA PHE A 155 15.71 -7.40 13.05
C PHE A 155 15.61 -8.93 13.08
N ARG A 156 15.73 -9.57 14.25
CA ARG A 156 15.64 -11.03 14.37
C ARG A 156 14.24 -11.56 14.01
N GLU A 157 13.19 -10.87 14.44
CA GLU A 157 11.81 -11.19 14.08
C GLU A 157 11.57 -10.99 12.59
N PHE A 158 12.06 -9.87 12.06
CA PHE A 158 12.00 -9.56 10.63
C PHE A 158 12.75 -10.60 9.77
N SER A 159 13.98 -10.95 10.11
CA SER A 159 14.79 -11.92 9.37
C SER A 159 14.15 -13.31 9.36
N LYS A 160 13.47 -13.70 10.45
CA LYS A 160 12.67 -14.92 10.49
C LYS A 160 11.53 -14.87 9.47
N LEU A 161 10.77 -13.78 9.40
CA LEU A 161 9.68 -13.61 8.44
C LEU A 161 10.20 -13.68 6.99
N VAL A 162 11.29 -12.99 6.66
CA VAL A 162 11.89 -13.05 5.30
C VAL A 162 12.27 -14.48 4.92
N LYS A 163 12.79 -15.25 5.89
CA LYS A 163 13.17 -16.64 5.66
C LYS A 163 11.95 -17.55 5.44
N GLU A 164 10.86 -17.32 6.17
CA GLU A 164 9.59 -18.05 6.03
C GLU A 164 8.92 -17.75 4.68
N GLU A 165 9.02 -16.51 4.19
CA GLU A 165 8.42 -16.06 2.94
C GLU A 165 9.34 -16.17 1.71
N LYS A 166 10.51 -16.79 1.84
CA LYS A 166 11.54 -16.85 0.79
C LYS A 166 11.00 -17.40 -0.53
N ASP A 167 10.29 -18.53 -0.48
CA ASP A 167 9.81 -19.21 -1.67
C ASP A 167 8.66 -18.44 -2.34
N ASN A 168 7.77 -17.84 -1.54
CA ASN A 168 6.70 -16.96 -2.01
C ASN A 168 7.27 -15.72 -2.72
N THR A 169 8.28 -15.10 -2.11
CA THR A 169 8.97 -13.92 -2.65
C THR A 169 9.64 -14.26 -3.97
N SER A 170 10.46 -15.32 -4.00
CA SER A 170 11.14 -15.76 -5.22
C SER A 170 10.15 -16.11 -6.34
N GLY A 171 9.09 -16.86 -6.02
CA GLY A 171 8.07 -17.24 -6.99
C GLY A 171 7.30 -16.05 -7.56
N THR A 172 7.04 -15.03 -6.74
CA THR A 172 6.36 -13.81 -7.19
C THR A 172 7.25 -12.96 -8.10
N LEU A 173 8.52 -12.75 -7.71
CA LEU A 173 9.46 -11.96 -8.49
C LEU A 173 9.75 -12.60 -9.87
N GLN A 174 9.84 -13.93 -9.95
CA GLN A 174 9.99 -14.63 -11.24
C GLN A 174 8.81 -14.40 -12.19
N LYS A 175 7.58 -14.35 -11.66
CA LYS A 175 6.39 -14.06 -12.48
C LYS A 175 6.36 -12.61 -12.96
N MET A 176 6.86 -11.69 -12.14
CA MET A 176 6.90 -10.27 -12.46
C MET A 176 7.89 -9.89 -13.56
N ILE A 177 9.09 -10.49 -13.54
CA ILE A 177 10.17 -10.16 -14.49
C ILE A 177 9.85 -10.71 -15.91
N GLY A 178 8.72 -11.41 -16.06
CA GLY A 178 8.54 -12.38 -17.12
C GLY A 178 9.49 -13.56 -16.88
N ALA A 179 9.14 -14.74 -17.37
CA ALA A 179 10.09 -15.84 -17.40
C ALA A 179 11.26 -15.47 -18.33
N VAL A 180 12.24 -14.72 -17.81
CA VAL A 180 13.56 -14.59 -18.43
C VAL A 180 14.32 -15.82 -17.93
N PRO A 181 14.54 -16.84 -18.77
CA PRO A 181 15.42 -17.93 -18.37
C PRO A 181 16.81 -17.34 -18.16
N ILE A 182 17.42 -17.65 -17.02
CA ILE A 182 18.84 -17.39 -16.76
C ILE A 182 19.67 -18.30 -17.65
#